data_AF-A0A7Z9Q712-F1
#
_entry.id   AF-A0A7Z9Q712-F1
#
_cell.length_a   1.000
_cell.length_b   1.000
_cell.length_c   1.000
_cell.angle_alpha   90.00
_cell.angle_beta   90.00
_cell.angle_gamma   90.00
#
_symmetry.space_group_name_H-M   'P 1'
#
loop_
_entity.id
_entity.type
_entity.pdbx_description
1 polymer ?
#
loop_
_entity_poly.entity_id
_entity_poly.type
_entity_poly.pdbx_seq_one_letter_code
_entity_poly.pdbx_strand_id
1 'polypeptide(L)'
;MIKKTTESYYLCAGPRAWGLEVGVSKKLASHVFGIMNDNLIIWPKKLSPDNCNPKNIHTIKTLVQNRNIVIMDRIKSEKTKVNICGHVNRSGENYLIGMTPYDKYPQFPDMTYMYKTYPHKAAKIVHTVGPKRFKEAALNSKIIWSEAVGLVAPVFHYIGYNIKGIGLNRVDLAKQFLL
;
A
#
# COMPACT_ATOMS: atom_id res chain seq x y z
N MET A 1 1.50 -15.76 22.69
CA MET A 1 2.63 -14.87 22.38
C MET A 1 2.77 -14.78 20.87
N ILE A 2 2.45 -13.65 20.25
CA ILE A 2 2.63 -13.48 18.79
C ILE A 2 4.14 -13.29 18.58
N LYS A 3 4.76 -14.17 17.79
CA LYS A 3 6.16 -14.03 17.34
C LYS A 3 6.41 -12.58 16.91
N LYS A 4 7.51 -11.98 17.36
CA LYS A 4 7.90 -10.61 17.03
C LYS A 4 8.04 -10.52 15.51
N THR A 5 7.09 -9.88 14.84
CA THR A 5 7.13 -9.72 13.39
C THR A 5 8.19 -8.70 13.00
N THR A 6 8.97 -8.99 11.96
CA THR A 6 10.11 -8.15 11.56
C THR A 6 9.64 -6.87 10.89
N GLU A 7 8.77 -6.98 9.88
CA GLU A 7 8.12 -5.86 9.20
C GLU A 7 6.64 -6.14 8.91
N SER A 8 5.87 -5.08 8.70
CA SER A 8 4.47 -5.13 8.27
C SER A 8 4.34 -4.67 6.83
N TYR A 9 3.69 -5.49 6.00
CA TYR A 9 3.47 -5.25 4.58
C TYR A 9 1.99 -5.08 4.29
N TYR A 10 1.64 -4.06 3.51
CA TYR A 10 0.33 -3.88 2.93
C TYR A 10 0.37 -4.14 1.44
N LEU A 11 -0.35 -5.16 0.98
CA LEU A 11 -0.47 -5.47 -0.44
C LEU A 11 -1.70 -4.75 -1.01
N CYS A 12 -1.50 -3.85 -1.96
CA CYS A 12 -2.60 -3.16 -2.64
C CYS A 12 -3.47 -4.08 -3.52
N ALA A 13 -2.98 -5.29 -3.80
CA ALA A 13 -3.73 -6.39 -4.40
C ALA A 13 -3.56 -7.65 -3.55
N GLY A 14 -4.54 -8.56 -3.56
CA GLY A 14 -4.46 -9.78 -2.75
C GLY A 14 -3.26 -10.68 -3.14
N PRO A 15 -2.77 -11.55 -2.24
CA PRO A 15 -1.56 -12.36 -2.42
C PRO A 15 -1.47 -13.12 -3.76
N ARG A 16 -2.60 -13.66 -4.25
CA ARG A 16 -2.66 -14.36 -5.54
C ARG A 16 -2.27 -13.49 -6.73
N ALA A 17 -2.58 -12.19 -6.70
CA ALA A 17 -2.16 -11.23 -7.74
C ALA A 17 -0.65 -11.01 -7.76
N TRP A 18 0.03 -11.40 -6.68
CA TRP A 18 1.48 -11.39 -6.48
C TRP A 18 2.09 -12.79 -6.56
N GLY A 19 1.30 -13.81 -6.95
CA GLY A 19 1.77 -15.19 -7.01
C GLY A 19 2.18 -15.75 -5.65
N LEU A 20 1.75 -15.11 -4.57
CA LEU A 20 2.09 -15.48 -3.20
C LEU A 20 1.04 -16.43 -2.63
N GLU A 21 1.51 -17.43 -1.91
CA GLU A 21 0.69 -18.33 -1.10
C GLU A 21 0.83 -17.94 0.37
N VAL A 22 -0.08 -17.07 0.82
CA VAL A 22 -0.09 -16.57 2.20
C VAL A 22 -1.27 -17.20 2.93
N GLY A 23 -0.98 -17.99 3.97
CA GLY A 23 -2.00 -18.54 4.86
C GLY A 23 -2.77 -17.44 5.60
N VAL A 24 -4.08 -17.63 5.76
CA VAL A 24 -4.92 -16.68 6.48
C VAL A 24 -4.78 -16.91 7.98
N SER A 25 -4.27 -15.91 8.69
CA SER A 25 -4.17 -15.94 10.16
C SER A 25 -5.33 -15.23 10.84
N LYS A 26 -5.85 -14.14 10.26
CA LYS A 26 -6.95 -13.34 10.83
C LYS A 26 -7.70 -12.56 9.75
N LYS A 27 -8.95 -12.20 10.03
CA LYS A 27 -9.73 -11.20 9.27
C LYS A 27 -10.21 -10.13 10.23
N LEU A 28 -10.01 -8.85 9.90
CA LEU A 28 -10.45 -7.71 10.71
C LEU A 28 -10.62 -6.48 9.83
N ALA A 29 -11.61 -5.63 10.12
CA ALA A 29 -11.81 -4.33 9.46
C ALA A 29 -11.78 -4.41 7.92
N SER A 30 -12.46 -5.40 7.34
CA SER A 30 -12.47 -5.70 5.90
C SER A 30 -11.10 -6.00 5.27
N HIS A 31 -10.13 -6.37 6.09
CA HIS A 31 -8.81 -6.84 5.68
C HIS A 31 -8.58 -8.28 6.12
N VAL A 32 -7.63 -8.90 5.44
CA VAL A 32 -7.12 -10.24 5.73
C VAL A 32 -5.66 -10.10 6.12
N PHE A 33 -5.26 -10.92 7.08
CA PHE A 33 -3.93 -10.97 7.64
C PHE A 33 -3.36 -12.36 7.42
N GLY A 34 -2.06 -12.41 7.20
CA GLY A 34 -1.28 -13.64 7.13
C GLY A 34 0.13 -13.39 7.63
N ILE A 35 0.86 -14.48 7.84
CA ILE A 35 2.28 -14.44 8.20
C ILE A 35 3.06 -15.15 7.11
N MET A 36 4.16 -14.54 6.67
CA MET A 36 5.08 -15.13 5.71
C MET A 36 6.49 -14.69 6.08
N ASN A 37 7.39 -15.66 6.33
CA ASN A 37 8.78 -15.42 6.76
C ASN A 37 8.90 -14.45 7.94
N ASP A 38 8.11 -14.70 8.98
CA ASP A 38 7.99 -13.85 10.19
C ASP A 38 7.56 -12.38 9.91
N ASN A 39 7.13 -12.04 8.69
CA ASN A 39 6.55 -10.76 8.33
C ASN A 39 5.02 -10.80 8.41
N LEU A 40 4.42 -9.70 8.84
CA LEU A 40 2.98 -9.52 8.83
C LEU A 40 2.54 -9.06 7.44
N ILE A 41 1.66 -9.82 6.79
CA ILE A 41 1.11 -9.48 5.48
C ILE A 41 -0.37 -9.10 5.63
N ILE A 42 -0.73 -7.92 5.14
CA ILE A 42 -2.07 -7.35 5.24
C ILE A 42 -2.56 -7.01 3.84
N TRP A 43 -3.81 -7.36 3.53
CA TRP A 43 -4.43 -6.94 2.26
C TRP A 43 -5.94 -6.74 2.43
N PRO A 44 -6.57 -5.84 1.66
CA PRO A 44 -7.99 -5.62 1.76
C PRO A 44 -8.75 -6.77 1.10
N LYS A 45 -9.97 -7.07 1.58
CA LYS A 45 -10.89 -8.00 0.90
C LYS A 45 -11.21 -7.54 -0.52
N LYS A 46 -11.34 -6.23 -0.68
CA LYS A 46 -11.52 -5.52 -1.96
C LYS A 46 -10.88 -4.15 -1.83
N LEU A 47 -10.13 -3.73 -2.84
CA LEU A 47 -9.61 -2.37 -2.92
C LEU A 47 -10.78 -1.42 -3.25
N SER A 48 -11.26 -0.69 -2.25
CA SER A 48 -12.42 0.21 -2.34
C SER A 48 -12.41 1.21 -1.16
N PRO A 49 -13.10 2.35 -1.28
CA PRO A 49 -13.24 3.30 -0.17
C PRO A 49 -13.89 2.65 1.07
N ASP A 50 -14.88 1.77 0.90
CA ASP A 50 -15.56 1.09 2.03
C ASP A 50 -14.63 0.19 2.86
N ASN A 51 -13.57 -0.32 2.24
CA ASN A 51 -12.63 -1.21 2.91
C ASN A 51 -11.37 -0.48 3.35
N CYS A 52 -10.85 0.42 2.53
CA CYS A 52 -9.56 1.07 2.72
C CYS A 52 -9.69 2.51 3.24
N ASN A 53 -10.67 2.78 4.11
CA ASN A 53 -10.92 4.09 4.72
C ASN A 53 -10.22 4.29 6.07
N PRO A 54 -10.16 5.55 6.57
CA PRO A 54 -9.60 5.88 7.88
C PRO A 54 -10.06 5.00 9.04
N LYS A 55 -11.36 4.71 9.18
CA LYS A 55 -11.90 3.91 10.28
C LYS A 55 -11.34 2.49 10.29
N ASN A 56 -11.27 1.85 9.12
CA ASN A 56 -10.72 0.50 9.02
C ASN A 56 -9.22 0.49 9.27
N ILE A 57 -8.45 1.43 8.68
CA ILE A 57 -7.00 1.51 8.91
C ILE A 57 -6.66 1.87 10.35
N HIS A 58 -7.48 2.68 11.02
CA HIS A 58 -7.36 2.96 12.45
C HIS A 58 -7.59 1.70 13.28
N THR A 59 -8.58 0.89 12.95
CA THR A 59 -8.82 -0.40 13.61
C THR A 59 -7.61 -1.33 13.45
N ILE A 60 -6.98 -1.37 12.27
CA ILE A 60 -5.76 -2.15 12.02
C ILE A 60 -4.58 -1.65 12.86
N LYS A 61 -4.43 -0.33 13.00
CA LYS A 61 -3.37 0.29 13.81
C LYS A 61 -3.35 -0.17 15.26
N THR A 62 -4.50 -0.58 15.81
CA THR A 62 -4.55 -1.14 17.18
C THR A 62 -3.87 -2.51 17.31
N LEU A 63 -3.73 -3.26 16.21
CA LEU A 63 -3.02 -4.55 16.17
C LEU A 63 -1.55 -4.41 15.76
N VAL A 64 -1.26 -3.48 14.86
CA VAL A 64 0.08 -3.27 14.32
C VAL A 64 0.80 -2.21 15.16
N GLN A 65 1.41 -2.65 16.27
CA GLN A 65 2.01 -1.75 17.26
C GLN A 65 3.16 -0.90 16.69
N ASN A 66 3.89 -1.41 15.68
CA ASN A 66 4.88 -0.62 14.97
C ASN A 66 4.18 0.27 13.93
N ARG A 67 4.32 1.59 14.05
CA ARG A 67 3.75 2.53 13.07
C ARG A 67 4.46 2.48 11.71
N ASN A 68 5.29 1.48 11.42
CA ASN A 68 6.00 1.35 10.15
C ASN A 68 5.26 0.35 9.25
N ILE A 69 5.01 0.73 8.00
CA ILE A 69 4.39 -0.16 7.03
C ILE A 69 5.04 -0.02 5.66
N VAL A 70 5.23 -1.16 5.00
CA VAL A 70 5.67 -1.22 3.60
C VAL A 70 4.45 -1.41 2.71
N ILE A 71 4.09 -0.42 1.92
CA ILE A 71 2.99 -0.51 0.96
C ILE A 71 3.56 -0.99 -0.38
N MET A 72 3.10 -2.17 -0.82
CA MET A 72 3.47 -2.78 -2.09
C MET A 72 2.37 -2.59 -3.12
N ASP A 73 2.72 -1.99 -4.25
CA ASP A 73 1.81 -1.70 -5.35
C ASP A 73 2.30 -2.29 -6.67
N ARG A 74 1.36 -2.74 -7.50
CA ARG A 74 1.69 -3.24 -8.84
C ARG A 74 1.97 -2.04 -9.73
N ILE A 75 3.02 -2.13 -10.53
CA ILE A 75 3.37 -1.06 -11.48
C ILE A 75 3.49 -1.59 -12.91
N LYS A 76 3.34 -0.70 -13.88
CA LYS A 76 3.76 -0.93 -15.28
C LYS A 76 4.90 0.03 -15.58
N SER A 77 6.09 -0.53 -15.74
CA SER A 77 7.34 0.19 -15.97
C SER A 77 8.37 -0.75 -16.57
N GLU A 78 9.37 -0.20 -17.26
CA GLU A 78 10.58 -0.93 -17.67
C GLU A 78 11.41 -1.37 -16.45
N LYS A 79 11.33 -0.64 -15.33
CA LYS A 79 12.03 -0.99 -14.11
C LYS A 79 11.28 -2.07 -13.34
N THR A 80 12.03 -3.07 -12.92
CA THR A 80 11.50 -4.23 -12.20
C THR A 80 10.97 -3.89 -10.81
N LYS A 81 11.71 -3.03 -10.11
CA LYS A 81 11.41 -2.56 -8.77
C LYS A 81 11.70 -1.07 -8.66
N VAL A 82 10.84 -0.35 -7.96
CA VAL A 82 11.03 1.07 -7.64
C VAL A 82 10.73 1.33 -6.17
N ASN A 83 11.54 2.18 -5.53
CA ASN A 83 11.15 2.80 -4.26
C ASN A 83 10.26 4.00 -4.59
N ILE A 84 9.11 4.11 -3.96
CA ILE A 84 8.14 5.18 -4.22
C ILE A 84 8.39 6.32 -3.23
N CYS A 85 8.69 7.51 -3.73
CA CYS A 85 8.86 8.73 -2.93
C CYS A 85 7.69 9.71 -3.05
N GLY A 86 6.77 9.47 -3.99
CA GLY A 86 5.63 10.33 -4.23
C GLY A 86 4.69 9.69 -5.24
N HIS A 87 3.49 10.27 -5.38
CA HIS A 87 2.54 9.82 -6.37
C HIS A 87 1.74 10.99 -6.96
N VAL A 88 1.24 10.78 -8.18
CA VAL A 88 0.19 11.58 -8.80
C VAL A 88 -1.06 10.71 -8.87
N ASN A 89 -2.13 11.10 -8.19
CA ASN A 89 -3.39 10.37 -8.26
C ASN A 89 -4.18 10.76 -9.53
N ARG A 90 -4.27 9.84 -10.48
CA ARG A 90 -5.03 9.96 -11.74
C ARG A 90 -6.24 9.03 -11.79
N SER A 91 -6.57 8.38 -10.68
CA SER A 91 -7.62 7.37 -10.58
C SER A 91 -9.04 7.96 -10.54
N GLY A 92 -9.18 9.26 -10.30
CA GLY A 92 -10.48 9.91 -10.07
C GLY A 92 -11.15 9.53 -8.75
N GLU A 93 -10.47 8.76 -7.89
CA GLU A 93 -10.96 8.33 -6.59
C GLU A 93 -10.06 8.86 -5.46
N ASN A 94 -10.63 9.04 -4.27
CA ASN A 94 -9.89 9.35 -3.06
C ASN A 94 -10.60 8.72 -1.85
N TYR A 95 -9.89 7.86 -1.11
CA TYR A 95 -10.45 7.08 0.00
C TYR A 95 -10.60 7.87 1.30
N LEU A 96 -10.25 9.16 1.31
CA LEU A 96 -10.51 10.10 2.40
C LEU A 96 -11.85 10.87 2.23
N ILE A 97 -12.48 10.84 1.05
CA ILE A 97 -13.74 11.55 0.77
C ILE A 97 -14.83 11.05 1.74
N GLY A 98 -15.50 11.99 2.42
CA GLY A 98 -16.57 11.69 3.38
C GLY A 98 -16.11 10.99 4.67
N MET A 99 -14.81 10.76 4.84
CA MET A 99 -14.22 10.05 5.99
C MET A 99 -13.28 10.93 6.82
N THR A 100 -13.22 12.22 6.52
CA THR A 100 -12.45 13.26 7.22
C THR A 100 -13.41 14.36 7.69
N PRO A 101 -13.24 14.94 8.89
CA PRO A 101 -12.24 14.55 9.88
C PRO A 101 -12.66 13.24 10.55
N TYR A 102 -11.73 12.59 11.25
CA TYR A 102 -12.00 11.33 11.96
C TYR A 102 -11.10 11.23 13.18
N ASP A 103 -11.67 10.88 14.33
CA ASP A 103 -10.99 10.91 15.63
C ASP A 103 -10.33 12.28 15.88
N LYS A 104 -9.01 12.34 16.08
CA LYS A 104 -8.25 13.58 16.31
C LYS A 104 -7.48 14.06 15.07
N TYR A 105 -7.72 13.47 13.91
CA TYR A 105 -7.02 13.79 12.66
C TYR A 105 -7.75 14.92 11.88
N PRO A 106 -7.02 15.78 11.14
CA PRO A 106 -7.59 16.99 10.55
C PRO A 106 -8.50 16.72 9.35
N GLN A 107 -9.36 17.68 8.98
CA GLN A 107 -10.14 17.59 7.75
C GLN A 107 -9.23 17.50 6.51
N PHE A 108 -8.15 18.30 6.49
CA PHE A 108 -7.23 18.43 5.36
C PHE A 108 -5.82 18.01 5.81
N PRO A 109 -5.38 16.78 5.53
CA PRO A 109 -4.05 16.33 5.92
C PRO A 109 -2.97 16.93 5.03
N ASP A 110 -1.82 17.26 5.63
CA ASP A 110 -0.59 17.54 4.89
C ASP A 110 -0.01 16.24 4.31
N MET A 111 0.22 16.23 3.00
CA MET A 111 0.66 15.07 2.22
C MET A 111 2.14 15.13 1.80
N THR A 112 2.86 16.19 2.19
CA THR A 112 4.21 16.52 1.69
C THR A 112 5.23 15.42 2.00
N TYR A 113 5.23 14.88 3.23
CA TYR A 113 6.23 13.92 3.71
C TYR A 113 5.65 12.53 4.02
N MET A 114 4.77 12.06 3.14
CA MET A 114 4.08 10.78 3.32
C MET A 114 5.01 9.55 3.19
N TYR A 115 5.97 9.58 2.28
CA TYR A 115 6.88 8.45 2.03
C TYR A 115 8.23 8.68 2.68
N LYS A 116 8.73 7.67 3.41
CA LYS A 116 10.12 7.62 3.87
C LYS A 116 11.05 7.48 2.66
N THR A 117 11.89 8.47 2.44
CA THR A 117 12.95 8.47 1.43
C THR A 117 14.32 8.26 2.08
N TYR A 118 15.27 7.73 1.32
CA TYR A 118 16.65 7.53 1.76
C TYR A 118 17.58 8.18 0.73
N PRO A 119 18.50 9.08 1.11
CA PRO A 119 19.33 9.85 0.17
C PRO A 119 20.08 8.98 -0.86
N HIS A 120 20.52 7.79 -0.45
CA HIS A 120 21.33 6.89 -1.28
C HIS A 120 20.50 5.86 -2.08
N LYS A 121 19.17 5.91 -2.02
CA LYS A 121 18.32 4.99 -2.78
C LYS A 121 17.54 5.75 -3.84
N ALA A 122 17.74 5.37 -5.10
CA ALA A 122 16.93 5.89 -6.19
C ALA A 122 15.44 5.64 -5.90
N ALA A 123 14.66 6.73 -5.89
CA ALA A 123 13.23 6.71 -5.70
C ALA A 123 12.52 7.40 -6.87
N LYS A 124 11.26 7.07 -7.08
CA LYS A 124 10.47 7.54 -8.22
C LYS A 124 9.07 7.96 -7.80
N ILE A 125 8.54 8.93 -8.54
CA ILE A 125 7.13 9.31 -8.50
C ILE A 125 6.36 8.36 -9.41
N VAL A 126 5.23 7.85 -8.93
CA VAL A 126 4.34 6.97 -9.71
C VAL A 126 3.00 7.63 -10.00
N HIS A 127 2.29 7.18 -11.03
CA HIS A 127 0.99 7.71 -11.42
C HIS A 127 -0.08 6.66 -11.18
N THR A 128 -0.88 6.84 -10.12
CA THR A 128 -1.92 5.88 -9.72
C THR A 128 -3.17 6.05 -10.57
N VAL A 129 -3.60 4.99 -11.26
CA VAL A 129 -4.73 5.04 -12.21
C VAL A 129 -5.96 4.25 -11.77
N GLY A 130 -5.86 3.46 -10.70
CA GLY A 130 -6.94 2.58 -10.21
C GLY A 130 -7.00 1.24 -10.94
N PRO A 131 -7.60 0.19 -10.35
CA PRO A 131 -7.56 -1.19 -10.88
C PRO A 131 -8.09 -1.36 -12.29
N LYS A 132 -9.17 -0.64 -12.65
CA LYS A 132 -9.79 -0.75 -13.97
C LYS A 132 -8.82 -0.26 -15.07
N ARG A 133 -8.38 1.00 -14.96
CA ARG A 133 -7.45 1.61 -15.91
C ARG A 133 -6.06 0.98 -15.87
N PHE A 134 -5.64 0.46 -14.71
CA PHE A 134 -4.35 -0.23 -14.59
C PHE A 134 -4.28 -1.47 -15.48
N LYS A 135 -5.36 -2.25 -15.60
CA LYS A 135 -5.41 -3.43 -16.49
C LYS A 135 -5.15 -3.05 -17.95
N GLU A 136 -5.75 -1.95 -18.40
CA GLU A 136 -5.71 -1.47 -19.78
C GLU A 136 -4.45 -0.65 -20.10
N ALA A 137 -3.76 -0.10 -19.10
CA ALA A 137 -2.61 0.78 -19.32
C ALA A 137 -1.46 0.08 -20.08
N ALA A 138 -0.97 0.69 -21.15
CA ALA A 138 0.25 0.23 -21.81
C ALA A 138 1.50 0.65 -21.03
N LEU A 139 2.60 -0.07 -21.23
CA LEU A 139 3.90 0.33 -20.70
C LEU A 139 4.30 1.69 -21.31
N ASN A 140 4.90 2.57 -20.50
CA ASN A 140 5.31 3.90 -20.91
C ASN A 140 6.73 4.16 -20.44
N SER A 141 7.59 4.69 -21.31
CA SER A 141 9.00 4.94 -21.01
C SER A 141 9.23 6.11 -20.05
N LYS A 142 8.26 7.04 -19.96
CA LYS A 142 8.36 8.25 -19.13
C LYS A 142 7.55 8.14 -17.83
N ILE A 143 6.46 7.37 -17.83
CA ILE A 143 5.51 7.29 -16.73
C ILE A 143 5.50 5.89 -16.13
N ILE A 144 5.66 5.83 -14.80
CA ILE A 144 5.44 4.61 -14.03
C ILE A 144 3.97 4.59 -13.62
N TRP A 145 3.16 3.75 -14.28
CA TRP A 145 1.78 3.53 -13.86
C TRP A 145 1.76 2.69 -12.60
N SER A 146 0.94 3.07 -11.63
CA SER A 146 0.69 2.34 -10.41
C SER A 146 -0.79 1.99 -10.32
N GLU A 147 -1.11 0.86 -9.72
CA GLU A 147 -2.50 0.45 -9.58
C GLU A 147 -3.22 1.25 -8.51
N ALA A 148 -2.64 1.40 -7.32
CA ALA A 148 -3.43 1.73 -6.13
C ALA A 148 -2.71 2.53 -5.03
N VAL A 149 -1.38 2.71 -5.06
CA VAL A 149 -0.65 3.31 -3.94
C VAL A 149 -1.16 4.72 -3.60
N GLY A 150 -1.54 5.52 -4.60
CA GLY A 150 -2.08 6.87 -4.43
C GLY A 150 -3.51 6.91 -3.88
N LEU A 151 -4.17 5.76 -3.76
CA LEU A 151 -5.46 5.61 -3.07
C LEU A 151 -5.28 5.19 -1.62
N VAL A 152 -4.32 4.29 -1.37
CA VAL A 152 -4.13 3.64 -0.07
C VAL A 152 -3.17 4.41 0.84
N ALA A 153 -2.02 4.84 0.31
CA ALA A 153 -1.00 5.52 1.11
C ALA A 153 -1.53 6.77 1.82
N PRO A 154 -2.39 7.62 1.21
CA PRO A 154 -3.01 8.74 1.93
C PRO A 154 -3.74 8.34 3.20
N VAL A 155 -4.43 7.20 3.20
CA VAL A 155 -5.20 6.74 4.34
C VAL A 155 -4.30 6.24 5.48
N PHE A 156 -3.22 5.53 5.13
CA PHE A 156 -2.22 5.13 6.11
C PHE A 156 -1.51 6.34 6.73
N HIS A 157 -1.14 7.32 5.90
CA HIS A 157 -0.50 8.55 6.34
C HIS A 157 -1.42 9.36 7.24
N TYR A 158 -2.69 9.50 6.83
CA TYR A 158 -3.74 10.16 7.60
C TYR A 158 -3.86 9.57 9.02
N ILE A 159 -3.78 8.26 9.15
CA ILE A 159 -3.83 7.54 10.44
C ILE A 159 -2.46 7.49 11.14
N GLY A 160 -1.45 8.21 10.65
CA GLY A 160 -0.15 8.39 11.31
C GLY A 160 0.80 7.18 11.20
N TYR A 161 0.74 6.43 10.10
CA TYR A 161 1.78 5.46 9.75
C TYR A 161 2.96 6.12 9.05
N ASN A 162 4.14 5.58 9.33
CA ASN A 162 5.37 5.77 8.58
C ASN A 162 5.39 4.82 7.38
N ILE A 163 5.34 5.35 6.16
CA ILE A 163 5.17 4.56 4.95
C ILE A 163 6.50 4.40 4.21
N LYS A 164 6.83 3.17 3.83
CA LYS A 164 7.80 2.86 2.77
C LYS A 164 7.03 2.34 1.57
N GLY A 165 7.10 3.02 0.43
CA GLY A 165 6.40 2.60 -0.78
C GLY A 165 7.30 1.78 -1.71
N ILE A 166 6.78 0.68 -2.26
CA ILE A 166 7.49 -0.16 -3.22
C ILE A 166 6.56 -0.52 -4.38
N GLY A 167 7.06 -0.31 -5.60
CA GLY A 167 6.41 -0.75 -6.82
C GLY A 167 7.16 -1.93 -7.44
N LEU A 168 6.43 -2.97 -7.86
CA LEU A 168 6.98 -4.09 -8.62
C LEU A 168 6.20 -4.31 -9.92
N ASN A 169 6.91 -4.52 -11.03
CA ASN A 169 6.28 -4.74 -12.35
C ASN A 169 6.04 -6.22 -12.69
N ARG A 170 6.63 -7.14 -11.91
CA ARG A 170 6.45 -8.58 -12.07
C ARG A 170 6.13 -9.25 -10.75
N VAL A 171 5.39 -10.35 -10.86
CA VAL A 171 4.78 -11.12 -9.79
C VAL A 171 5.83 -11.97 -9.04
N ASP A 172 6.80 -12.54 -9.77
CA ASP A 172 7.92 -13.34 -9.25
C ASP A 172 8.81 -12.57 -8.27
N LEU A 173 8.98 -11.27 -8.48
CA LEU A 173 9.77 -10.40 -7.60
C LEU A 173 9.16 -10.20 -6.22
N ALA A 174 7.84 -10.37 -6.08
CA ALA A 174 7.18 -10.25 -4.77
C ALA A 174 7.60 -11.39 -3.84
N LYS A 175 7.83 -12.59 -4.38
CA LYS A 175 8.38 -13.73 -3.62
C LYS A 175 9.77 -13.41 -3.12
N GLN A 176 10.68 -13.02 -4.01
CA GLN A 176 12.08 -12.68 -3.66
C GLN A 176 12.19 -11.52 -2.67
N PHE A 177 11.20 -10.63 -2.65
CA PHE A 177 11.21 -9.47 -1.76
C PHE A 177 10.67 -9.78 -0.36
N LEU A 178 9.84 -10.81 -0.22
CA LEU A 178 9.21 -11.19 1.04
C LEU A 178 9.74 -12.53 1.62
N LEU A 179 10.49 -13.31 0.83
CA LEU A 179 11.34 -14.45 1.23
C LEU A 179 12.71 -13.95 1.67
#